data_AF-A0A919UFT2-F1
#
_entry.id   AF-A0A919UFT2-F1
#
_cell.length_a   1.000
_cell.length_b   1.000
_cell.length_c   1.000
_cell.angle_alpha   90.00
_cell.angle_beta   90.00
_cell.angle_gamma   90.00
#
_symmetry.space_group_name_H-M   'P 1'
#
loop_
_entity.id
_entity.type
_entity.pdbx_description
1 polymer ?
#
loop_
_entity_poly.entity_id
_entity_poly.type
_entity_poly.pdbx_seq_one_letter_code
_entity_poly.pdbx_strand_id
1 'polypeptide(L)'
;MVPQALRTVAVKATSRIGRPVIVNSYGRSGSTVLFMAIRNSASKPVLRVAPPSRDYGAQAWRLEGLRVGSGRVYKSHDRPPTRMPRGARMLYVFGDPVASTLSVIKRGSDSAEWMALHCEHLGVPRCAPEDLIGRDALRIEEHLRSWLDGELGPIAFVRYEALWEHADRISDFAGLPVTLPQRRERSTSVDQAPPALLETYAPMRELVASLPDWQVRP
;
A
#
# COMPACT_ATOMS: atom_id res chain seq x y z
N MET A 1 -0.26 -9.52 -31.25
CA MET A 1 0.29 -8.99 -29.98
C MET A 1 0.35 -7.47 -30.11
N VAL A 2 -0.33 -6.70 -29.24
CA VAL A 2 -0.33 -5.22 -29.35
C VAL A 2 1.01 -4.67 -28.84
N PRO A 3 1.75 -3.87 -29.62
CA PRO A 3 2.97 -3.20 -29.19
C PRO A 3 2.82 -2.46 -27.85
N GLN A 4 3.84 -2.52 -26.99
CA GLN A 4 3.84 -1.88 -25.66
C GLN A 4 3.61 -0.35 -25.73
N ALA A 5 4.10 0.30 -26.79
CA ALA A 5 3.84 1.70 -27.06
C ALA A 5 2.34 1.98 -27.28
N LEU A 6 1.67 1.18 -28.11
CA LEU A 6 0.22 1.32 -28.35
C LEU A 6 -0.60 1.04 -27.09
N ARG A 7 -0.18 0.07 -26.25
CA ARG A 7 -0.80 -0.17 -24.94
C ARG A 7 -0.69 1.04 -24.01
N THR A 8 0.46 1.70 -23.98
CA THR A 8 0.69 2.87 -23.11
C THR A 8 -0.17 4.06 -23.55
N VAL A 9 -0.26 4.29 -24.86
CA VAL A 9 -1.13 5.34 -25.43
C VAL A 9 -2.60 5.04 -25.12
N ALA A 10 -3.04 3.79 -25.30
CA ALA A 10 -4.41 3.37 -25.00
C ALA A 10 -4.76 3.57 -23.52
N VAL A 11 -3.89 3.18 -22.58
CA VAL A 11 -4.11 3.38 -21.14
C VAL A 11 -4.21 4.86 -20.80
N LYS A 12 -3.36 5.71 -21.38
CA LYS A 12 -3.39 7.15 -21.15
C LYS A 12 -4.68 7.79 -21.69
N ALA A 13 -5.18 7.31 -22.83
CA ALA A 13 -6.38 7.84 -23.47
C ALA A 13 -7.69 7.38 -22.79
N THR A 14 -7.65 6.28 -22.03
CA THR A 14 -8.85 5.63 -21.48
C THR A 14 -8.95 5.68 -19.96
N SER A 15 -7.84 5.87 -19.26
CA SER A 15 -7.81 5.97 -17.80
C SER A 15 -8.29 7.34 -17.32
N ARG A 16 -9.08 7.34 -16.25
CA ARG A 16 -9.44 8.57 -15.51
C ARG A 16 -8.31 9.09 -14.62
N ILE A 17 -7.22 8.33 -14.48
CA ILE A 17 -6.06 8.72 -13.66
C ILE A 17 -5.20 9.72 -14.44
N GLY A 18 -5.33 11.02 -14.13
CA GLY A 18 -4.49 12.06 -14.77
C GLY A 18 -3.00 11.97 -14.38
N ARG A 19 -2.71 11.57 -13.14
CA ARG A 19 -1.35 11.48 -12.57
C ARG A 19 -1.11 10.10 -11.97
N PRO A 20 0.07 9.49 -12.12
CA PRO A 20 0.34 8.17 -11.55
C PRO A 20 0.08 8.15 -10.05
N VAL A 21 -0.61 7.12 -9.58
CA VAL A 21 -0.88 6.93 -8.15
C VAL A 21 -0.05 5.75 -7.65
N ILE A 22 0.63 5.91 -6.53
CA ILE A 22 1.34 4.84 -5.85
C ILE A 22 0.62 4.59 -4.53
N VAL A 23 0.31 3.32 -4.24
CA VAL A 23 -0.28 2.87 -2.98
C VAL A 23 0.78 2.04 -2.25
N ASN A 24 1.26 2.56 -1.12
CA ASN A 24 2.31 1.93 -0.32
C ASN A 24 1.82 1.57 1.09
N SER A 25 2.55 0.70 1.76
CA SER A 25 2.37 0.23 3.14
C SER A 25 3.54 -0.65 3.56
N TYR A 26 3.78 -0.81 4.86
CA TYR A 26 4.71 -1.82 5.41
C TYR A 26 4.22 -3.29 5.30
N GLY A 27 3.25 -3.59 4.43
CA GLY A 27 2.70 -4.93 4.27
C GLY A 27 1.50 -5.22 5.18
N ARG A 28 0.52 -5.97 4.65
CA ARG A 28 -0.70 -6.43 5.34
C ARG A 28 -1.56 -5.37 6.05
N SER A 29 -1.29 -4.08 5.88
CA SER A 29 -2.10 -2.96 6.40
C SER A 29 -3.24 -2.52 5.48
N GLY A 30 -3.59 -3.29 4.45
CA GLY A 30 -4.74 -3.00 3.59
C GLY A 30 -4.46 -2.20 2.32
N SER A 31 -3.20 -1.96 1.95
CA SER A 31 -2.84 -1.35 0.66
C SER A 31 -3.41 -2.09 -0.56
N THR A 32 -3.59 -3.41 -0.49
CA THR A 32 -4.25 -4.17 -1.57
C THR A 32 -5.70 -3.73 -1.78
N VAL A 33 -6.44 -3.41 -0.71
CA VAL A 33 -7.84 -2.94 -0.81
C VAL A 33 -7.88 -1.61 -1.56
N LEU A 34 -7.06 -0.65 -1.12
CA LEU A 34 -7.00 0.68 -1.73
C LEU A 34 -6.48 0.64 -3.18
N PHE A 35 -5.41 -0.13 -3.43
CA PHE A 35 -4.88 -0.34 -4.78
C PHE A 35 -5.95 -0.88 -5.74
N MET A 36 -6.70 -1.91 -5.32
CA MET A 36 -7.74 -2.50 -6.16
C MET A 36 -8.91 -1.55 -6.35
N ALA A 37 -9.30 -0.78 -5.33
CA ALA A 37 -10.36 0.24 -5.44
C ALA A 37 -10.01 1.32 -6.47
N ILE A 38 -8.78 1.86 -6.42
CA ILE A 38 -8.30 2.87 -7.38
C ILE A 38 -8.21 2.27 -8.78
N ARG A 39 -7.60 1.08 -8.91
CA ARG A 39 -7.48 0.38 -10.19
C ARG A 39 -8.84 0.13 -10.84
N ASN A 40 -9.80 -0.38 -10.08
CA ASN A 40 -11.14 -0.68 -10.58
C ASN A 40 -11.89 0.59 -10.96
N SER A 41 -11.74 1.67 -10.17
CA SER A 41 -12.36 2.96 -10.45
C SER A 41 -11.77 3.63 -11.70
N ALA A 42 -10.47 3.44 -11.95
CA ALA A 42 -9.82 3.89 -13.18
C ALA A 42 -10.29 3.15 -14.42
N SER A 43 -10.68 1.88 -14.27
CA SER A 43 -11.12 1.02 -15.37
C SER A 43 -12.60 1.18 -15.77
N LYS A 44 -13.39 1.98 -15.02
CA LYS A 44 -14.81 2.21 -15.35
C LYS A 44 -14.91 2.94 -16.69
N PRO A 45 -15.38 2.28 -17.77
CA PRO A 45 -15.35 2.84 -19.11
C PRO A 45 -16.04 4.21 -19.16
N VAL A 46 -15.36 5.20 -19.73
CA VAL A 46 -16.04 6.39 -20.27
C VAL A 46 -16.62 6.06 -21.66
N LEU A 47 -16.05 5.07 -22.36
CA LEU A 47 -16.46 4.60 -23.69
C LEU A 47 -16.59 3.07 -23.73
N ARG A 48 -17.47 2.53 -24.58
CA ARG A 48 -17.82 1.08 -24.71
C ARG A 48 -16.65 0.12 -25.00
N VAL A 49 -15.44 0.62 -25.24
CA VAL A 49 -14.24 -0.17 -25.53
C VAL A 49 -13.14 0.18 -24.53
N ALA A 50 -13.24 -0.32 -23.30
CA ALA A 50 -12.16 -0.19 -22.33
C ALA A 50 -11.11 -1.29 -22.56
N PRO A 51 -9.80 -0.98 -22.54
CA PRO A 51 -8.77 -2.00 -22.48
C PRO A 51 -8.89 -2.83 -21.19
N PRO A 52 -8.37 -4.07 -21.18
CA PRO A 52 -8.51 -4.96 -20.04
C PRO A 52 -7.95 -4.34 -18.75
N SER A 53 -8.67 -4.51 -17.65
CA SER A 53 -8.37 -3.87 -16.34
C SER A 53 -6.96 -4.16 -15.78
N ARG A 54 -6.25 -5.16 -16.33
CA ARG A 54 -4.86 -5.50 -15.97
C ARG A 54 -3.86 -4.42 -16.38
N ASP A 55 -4.19 -3.59 -17.37
CA ASP A 55 -3.24 -2.60 -17.89
C ASP A 55 -3.11 -1.33 -17.02
N TYR A 56 -4.01 -1.13 -16.06
CA TYR A 56 -4.01 0.03 -15.16
C TYR A 56 -3.22 -0.19 -13.85
N GLY A 57 -2.86 -1.43 -13.53
CA GLY A 57 -2.23 -1.79 -12.24
C GLY A 57 -0.87 -2.45 -12.41
N ALA A 58 0.11 -2.06 -11.61
CA ALA A 58 1.42 -2.71 -11.55
C ALA A 58 1.93 -2.84 -10.10
N GLN A 59 2.85 -3.78 -9.88
CA GLN A 59 3.63 -3.83 -8.65
C GLN A 59 4.93 -3.03 -8.84
N ALA A 60 5.38 -2.35 -7.79
CA ALA A 60 6.57 -1.53 -7.77
C ALA A 60 7.35 -1.82 -6.48
N TRP A 61 8.16 -2.87 -6.49
CA TRP A 61 8.94 -3.31 -5.31
C TRP A 61 10.19 -2.47 -5.06
N ARG A 62 10.61 -1.67 -6.04
CA ARG A 62 11.65 -0.66 -5.92
C ARG A 62 11.15 0.65 -6.49
N LEU A 63 11.06 1.69 -5.66
CA LEU A 63 10.64 3.03 -6.04
C LEU A 63 11.82 3.87 -6.54
N GLU A 64 13.02 3.58 -6.06
CA GLU A 64 14.24 4.24 -6.53
C GLU A 64 14.42 4.01 -8.05
N GLY A 65 14.57 5.11 -8.80
CA GLY A 65 14.65 5.07 -10.27
C GLY A 65 13.39 4.64 -11.02
N LEU A 66 12.26 4.41 -10.33
CA LEU A 66 11.02 3.94 -10.97
C LEU A 66 10.46 4.98 -11.95
N ARG A 67 10.21 4.53 -13.19
CA ARG A 67 9.45 5.30 -14.18
C ARG A 67 7.97 4.96 -14.09
N VAL A 68 7.17 5.93 -13.68
CA VAL A 68 5.71 5.82 -13.63
C VAL A 68 5.06 6.52 -14.81
N GLY A 69 3.94 5.99 -15.29
CA GLY A 69 3.14 6.58 -16.35
C GLY A 69 1.79 7.07 -15.85
N SER A 70 1.32 8.21 -16.36
CA SER A 70 -0.07 8.63 -16.19
C SER A 70 -1.04 7.53 -16.61
N GLY A 71 -2.24 7.54 -16.03
CA GLY A 71 -3.25 6.52 -16.28
C GLY A 71 -3.10 5.25 -15.44
N ARG A 72 -2.06 5.14 -14.60
CA ARG A 72 -1.73 3.90 -13.86
C ARG A 72 -1.72 4.10 -12.35
N VAL A 73 -2.00 2.99 -11.66
CA VAL A 73 -1.80 2.81 -10.23
C VAL A 73 -0.75 1.74 -9.96
N TYR A 74 0.11 1.98 -8.99
CA TYR A 74 1.20 1.09 -8.59
C TYR A 74 1.00 0.69 -7.13
N LYS A 75 1.25 -0.58 -6.81
CA LYS A 75 1.32 -1.03 -5.41
C LYS A 75 2.79 -1.22 -5.02
N SER A 76 3.17 -0.78 -3.84
CA SER A 76 4.52 -0.91 -3.30
C SER A 76 4.52 -1.35 -1.84
N HIS A 77 5.67 -1.84 -1.41
CA HIS A 77 6.08 -2.11 -0.02
C HIS A 77 7.51 -1.59 0.22
N ASP A 78 7.99 -0.70 -0.65
CA ASP A 78 9.37 -0.22 -0.60
C ASP A 78 9.52 0.97 0.34
N ARG A 79 10.77 1.24 0.71
CA ARG A 79 11.16 2.43 1.46
C ARG A 79 10.99 3.71 0.62
N PRO A 80 10.90 4.88 1.27
CA PRO A 80 10.93 6.17 0.58
C PRO A 80 12.12 6.25 -0.39
N PRO A 81 11.91 6.54 -1.70
CA PRO A 81 13.03 6.80 -2.61
C PRO A 81 13.68 8.15 -2.28
N THR A 82 14.89 8.39 -2.77
CA THR A 82 15.55 9.70 -2.63
C THR A 82 14.73 10.83 -3.27
N ARG A 83 14.00 10.50 -4.33
CA ARG A 83 13.10 11.41 -5.02
C ARG A 83 11.86 10.66 -5.48
N MET A 84 10.69 11.21 -5.19
CA MET A 84 9.46 10.63 -5.72
C MET A 84 9.42 10.66 -7.25
N PRO A 85 8.88 9.60 -7.88
CA PRO A 85 8.67 9.59 -9.32
C PRO A 85 7.88 10.83 -9.78
N ARG A 86 8.40 11.52 -10.80
CA ARG A 86 7.90 12.83 -11.22
C ARG A 86 6.38 12.80 -11.47
N GLY A 87 5.67 13.70 -10.80
CA GLY A 87 4.23 13.85 -10.97
C GLY A 87 3.39 12.75 -10.31
N ALA A 88 3.99 11.78 -9.62
CA ALA A 88 3.22 10.80 -8.85
C ALA A 88 2.50 11.45 -7.66
N ARG A 89 1.45 10.78 -7.19
CA ARG A 89 0.84 11.01 -5.88
C ARG A 89 0.96 9.72 -5.08
N MET A 90 1.35 9.83 -3.81
CA MET A 90 1.54 8.68 -2.93
C MET A 90 0.42 8.59 -1.90
N LEU A 91 -0.23 7.43 -1.82
CA LEU A 91 -1.12 7.05 -0.74
C LEU A 91 -0.40 6.00 0.12
N TYR A 92 -0.16 6.31 1.38
CA TYR A 92 0.45 5.40 2.34
C TYR A 92 -0.61 4.88 3.31
N VAL A 93 -0.86 3.56 3.30
CA VAL A 93 -1.82 2.92 4.20
C VAL A 93 -1.09 2.32 5.40
N PHE A 94 -1.46 2.75 6.59
CA PHE A 94 -0.97 2.22 7.87
C PHE A 94 -2.15 1.73 8.72
N GLY A 95 -1.90 1.04 9.83
CA GLY A 95 -2.93 0.57 10.75
C GLY A 95 -2.32 -0.09 11.96
N ASP A 96 -3.06 -0.92 12.68
CA ASP A 96 -2.48 -1.62 13.83
C ASP A 96 -1.35 -2.57 13.38
N PRO A 97 -0.12 -2.44 13.93
CA PRO A 97 1.01 -3.28 13.56
C PRO A 97 0.85 -4.72 14.03
N VAL A 98 0.25 -4.96 15.21
CA VAL A 98 -0.02 -6.31 15.73
C VAL A 98 -0.98 -7.04 14.83
N ALA A 99 -2.09 -6.39 14.43
CA ALA A 99 -3.05 -7.01 13.50
C ALA A 99 -2.42 -7.32 12.13
N SER A 100 -1.50 -6.46 11.67
CA SER A 100 -0.75 -6.68 10.42
C SER A 100 0.22 -7.85 10.55
N THR A 101 0.98 -7.91 11.65
CA THR A 101 1.96 -8.98 11.94
C THR A 101 1.28 -10.33 12.14
N LEU A 102 0.17 -10.40 12.88
CA LEU A 102 -0.64 -11.64 12.99
C LEU A 102 -1.10 -12.13 11.61
N SER A 103 -1.47 -11.22 10.72
CA SER A 103 -1.81 -11.59 9.35
C SER A 103 -0.60 -12.09 8.55
N VAL A 104 0.61 -11.63 8.84
CA VAL A 104 1.85 -12.17 8.24
C VAL A 104 2.12 -13.55 8.82
N ILE A 105 2.14 -13.71 10.15
CA ILE A 105 2.39 -14.99 10.84
C ILE A 105 1.47 -16.07 10.26
N LYS A 106 0.16 -15.82 10.25
CA LYS A 106 -0.83 -16.78 9.72
C LYS A 106 -0.50 -17.21 8.28
N ARG A 107 -0.16 -16.27 7.40
CA ARG A 107 0.15 -16.57 5.99
C ARG A 107 1.52 -17.22 5.81
N GLY A 108 2.50 -16.83 6.61
CA GLY A 108 3.86 -17.35 6.56
C GLY A 108 3.95 -18.77 7.11
N SER A 109 3.15 -19.11 8.12
CA SER A 109 3.03 -20.48 8.63
C SER A 109 2.41 -21.42 7.59
N ASP A 110 1.52 -20.93 6.73
CA ASP A 110 0.93 -21.71 5.64
C ASP A 110 1.90 -21.89 4.44
N SER A 111 2.87 -20.99 4.27
CA SER A 111 3.76 -20.98 3.10
C SER A 111 5.09 -20.25 3.35
N ALA A 112 6.17 -21.03 3.47
CA ALA A 112 7.52 -20.50 3.58
C ALA A 112 7.98 -19.72 2.33
N GLU A 113 7.54 -20.15 1.13
CA GLU A 113 7.81 -19.43 -0.12
C GLU A 113 7.17 -18.03 -0.09
N TRP A 114 5.90 -17.95 0.34
CA TRP A 114 5.23 -16.67 0.49
C TRP A 114 5.95 -15.77 1.50
N MET A 115 6.40 -16.33 2.63
CA MET A 115 7.14 -15.58 3.64
C MET A 115 8.46 -15.02 3.10
N ALA A 116 9.22 -15.84 2.35
CA ALA A 116 10.47 -15.41 1.74
C ALA A 116 10.25 -14.27 0.72
N LEU A 117 9.23 -14.41 -0.14
CA LEU A 117 8.86 -13.39 -1.12
C LEU A 117 8.35 -12.11 -0.43
N HIS A 118 7.64 -12.24 0.69
CA HIS A 118 7.19 -11.09 1.46
C HIS A 118 8.35 -10.29 2.06
N CYS A 119 9.36 -10.97 2.61
CA CYS A 119 10.58 -10.33 3.10
C CYS A 119 11.34 -9.61 1.98
N GLU A 120 11.43 -10.24 0.80
CA GLU A 120 12.06 -9.63 -0.38
C GLU A 120 11.37 -8.33 -0.80
N HIS A 121 10.04 -8.32 -0.87
CA HIS A 121 9.26 -7.13 -1.23
C HIS A 121 9.42 -5.98 -0.22
N LEU A 122 9.70 -6.28 1.05
CA LEU A 122 9.98 -5.28 2.09
C LEU A 122 11.46 -4.87 2.15
N GLY A 123 12.33 -5.56 1.41
CA GLY A 123 13.77 -5.33 1.45
C GLY A 123 14.41 -5.70 2.79
N VAL A 124 13.89 -6.70 3.48
CA VAL A 124 14.40 -7.16 4.78
C VAL A 124 15.00 -8.58 4.67
N PRO A 125 15.92 -8.97 5.57
CA PRO A 125 16.40 -10.34 5.64
C PRO A 125 15.25 -11.33 5.78
N ARG A 126 15.41 -12.53 5.22
CA ARG A 126 14.44 -13.61 5.42
C ARG A 126 14.33 -13.92 6.91
N CYS A 127 13.11 -14.10 7.39
CA CYS A 127 12.81 -14.50 8.76
C CYS A 127 11.67 -15.52 8.76
N ALA A 128 11.56 -16.27 9.85
CA ALA A 128 10.47 -17.20 10.09
C ALA A 128 9.28 -16.47 10.75
N PRO A 129 8.04 -16.99 10.64
CA PRO A 129 6.88 -16.41 11.34
C PRO A 129 7.10 -16.21 12.84
N GLU A 130 7.82 -17.12 13.50
CA GLU A 130 8.07 -17.11 14.94
C GLU A 130 8.98 -15.96 15.35
N ASP A 131 9.90 -15.52 14.47
CA ASP A 131 10.75 -14.35 14.69
C ASP A 131 9.92 -13.08 14.95
N LEU A 132 8.72 -13.01 14.36
CA LEU A 132 7.87 -11.82 14.41
C LEU A 132 7.25 -11.58 15.79
N ILE A 133 7.27 -12.57 16.67
CA ILE A 133 6.68 -12.49 18.01
C ILE A 133 7.61 -11.77 18.98
N GLY A 134 8.92 -12.00 18.89
CA GLY A 134 9.91 -11.48 19.84
C GLY A 134 10.72 -10.30 19.32
N ARG A 135 10.56 -9.91 18.06
CA ARG A 135 11.25 -8.76 17.45
C ARG A 135 10.54 -8.26 16.20
N ASP A 136 10.78 -7.00 15.85
CA ASP A 136 10.34 -6.40 14.57
C ASP A 136 11.24 -6.86 13.41
N ALA A 137 11.23 -8.17 13.09
CA ALA A 137 12.08 -8.73 12.04
C ALA A 137 11.74 -8.18 10.64
N LEU A 138 10.52 -7.67 10.45
CA LEU A 138 10.07 -7.03 9.20
C LEU A 138 10.40 -5.53 9.15
N ARG A 139 11.00 -4.97 10.21
CA ARG A 139 11.36 -3.55 10.31
C ARG A 139 10.18 -2.63 9.99
N ILE A 140 8.99 -3.01 10.47
CA ILE A 140 7.72 -2.30 10.22
C ILE A 140 7.78 -0.90 10.82
N GLU A 141 8.31 -0.76 12.04
CA GLU A 141 8.41 0.55 12.71
C GLU A 141 9.30 1.49 11.89
N GLU A 142 10.49 1.01 11.55
CA GLU A 142 11.45 1.77 10.75
C GLU A 142 10.89 2.10 9.36
N HIS A 143 10.12 1.19 8.75
CA HIS A 143 9.45 1.44 7.48
C HIS A 143 8.47 2.61 7.61
N LEU A 144 7.56 2.59 8.58
CA LEU A 144 6.62 3.69 8.80
C LEU A 144 7.34 5.00 9.11
N ARG A 145 8.32 5.00 10.02
CA ARG A 145 9.11 6.19 10.37
C ARG A 145 9.80 6.78 9.16
N SER A 146 10.46 5.96 8.34
CA SER A 146 11.14 6.48 7.13
C SER A 146 10.20 7.21 6.19
N TRP A 147 8.96 6.72 6.02
CA TRP A 147 7.94 7.41 5.22
C TRP A 147 7.43 8.69 5.88
N LEU A 148 7.29 8.71 7.20
CA LEU A 148 6.94 9.92 7.94
C LEU A 148 8.08 10.94 7.83
N ASP A 149 9.33 10.57 8.02
CA ASP A 149 10.44 11.52 8.07
C ASP A 149 10.84 12.07 6.68
N GLY A 150 10.37 11.44 5.60
CA GLY A 150 10.68 11.83 4.23
C GLY A 150 9.96 13.11 3.76
N GLU A 151 10.70 13.98 3.06
CA GLU A 151 10.18 15.17 2.37
C GLU A 151 10.17 14.95 0.86
N LEU A 152 9.31 14.04 0.39
CA LEU A 152 9.39 13.54 -0.99
C LEU A 152 8.30 14.07 -1.92
N GLY A 153 7.48 15.01 -1.47
CA GLY A 153 6.30 15.46 -2.20
C GLY A 153 5.01 14.97 -1.54
N PRO A 154 3.84 15.26 -2.14
CA PRO A 154 2.57 15.02 -1.49
C PRO A 154 2.35 13.52 -1.22
N ILE A 155 2.38 13.16 0.06
CA ILE A 155 2.06 11.82 0.56
C ILE A 155 0.82 11.94 1.45
N ALA A 156 -0.27 11.30 1.03
CA ALA A 156 -1.46 11.13 1.85
C ALA A 156 -1.32 9.86 2.68
N PHE A 157 -1.27 10.01 4.00
CA PHE A 157 -1.33 8.90 4.95
C PHE A 157 -2.77 8.66 5.34
N VAL A 158 -3.18 7.38 5.33
CA VAL A 158 -4.51 6.96 5.75
C VAL A 158 -4.44 5.74 6.66
N ARG A 159 -5.11 5.82 7.81
CA ARG A 159 -5.29 4.69 8.71
C ARG A 159 -6.30 3.71 8.10
N TYR A 160 -5.95 2.43 8.05
CA TYR A 160 -6.79 1.38 7.48
C TYR A 160 -8.17 1.32 8.14
N GLU A 161 -8.21 1.46 9.46
CA GLU A 161 -9.43 1.38 10.26
C GLU A 161 -10.43 2.49 9.90
N ALA A 162 -9.94 3.64 9.42
CA ALA A 162 -10.72 4.80 8.99
C ALA A 162 -10.79 4.95 7.44
N LEU A 163 -10.28 3.96 6.68
CA LEU A 163 -10.14 4.06 5.23
C LEU A 163 -11.46 4.40 4.53
N TRP A 164 -12.57 3.82 4.99
CA TRP A 164 -13.90 4.01 4.41
C TRP A 164 -14.51 5.39 4.70
N GLU A 165 -14.21 5.96 5.86
CA GLU A 165 -14.66 7.30 6.27
C GLU A 165 -13.94 8.41 5.49
N HIS A 166 -12.81 8.07 4.87
CA HIS A 166 -12.00 8.98 4.06
C HIS A 166 -12.09 8.73 2.55
N ALA A 167 -13.11 8.00 2.07
CA ALA A 167 -13.28 7.69 0.64
C ALA A 167 -13.28 8.95 -0.26
N ASP A 168 -13.93 10.03 0.18
CA ASP A 168 -13.99 11.28 -0.58
C ASP A 168 -12.62 11.96 -0.64
N ARG A 169 -11.90 12.05 0.50
CA ARG A 169 -10.55 12.61 0.56
C ARG A 169 -9.55 11.81 -0.27
N ILE A 170 -9.67 10.48 -0.26
CA ILE A 170 -8.91 9.57 -1.12
C ILE A 170 -9.21 9.87 -2.59
N SER A 171 -10.47 10.11 -2.96
CA SER A 171 -10.88 10.42 -4.32
C SER A 171 -10.28 11.74 -4.81
N ASP A 172 -10.37 12.78 -3.98
CA ASP A 172 -9.79 14.10 -4.25
C ASP A 172 -8.27 14.01 -4.41
N PHE A 173 -7.61 13.35 -3.47
CA PHE A 173 -6.16 13.16 -3.52
C PHE A 173 -5.73 12.30 -4.71
N ALA A 174 -6.46 11.23 -5.05
CA ALA A 174 -6.14 10.39 -6.20
C ALA A 174 -6.48 11.09 -7.54
N GLY A 175 -7.37 12.08 -7.53
CA GLY A 175 -7.82 12.81 -8.72
C GLY A 175 -8.84 12.04 -9.56
N LEU A 176 -9.58 11.11 -8.95
CA LEU A 176 -10.69 10.39 -9.56
C LEU A 176 -11.66 9.89 -8.48
N PRO A 177 -12.95 9.72 -8.78
CA PRO A 177 -13.89 9.08 -7.85
C PRO A 177 -13.46 7.64 -7.55
N VAL A 178 -13.13 7.34 -6.30
CA VAL A 178 -12.72 6.01 -5.83
C VAL A 178 -13.88 5.34 -5.12
N THR A 179 -14.30 4.16 -5.60
CA THR A 179 -15.28 3.32 -4.90
C THR A 179 -14.55 2.23 -4.12
N LEU A 180 -14.54 2.34 -2.78
CA LEU A 180 -14.04 1.27 -1.90
C LEU A 180 -15.03 0.09 -1.88
N PRO A 181 -14.55 -1.15 -1.72
CA PRO A 181 -15.44 -2.29 -1.48
C PRO A 181 -16.11 -2.16 -0.11
N GLN A 182 -17.16 -2.94 0.13
CA GLN A 182 -17.77 -3.06 1.46
C GLN A 182 -16.70 -3.39 2.51
N ARG A 183 -16.75 -2.70 3.65
CA ARG A 183 -15.86 -2.94 4.78
C ARG A 183 -15.98 -4.39 5.23
N ARG A 184 -14.84 -5.05 5.38
CA ARG A 184 -14.74 -6.40 5.93
C ARG A 184 -13.93 -6.32 7.20
N GLU A 185 -14.37 -7.04 8.21
CA GLU A 185 -13.60 -7.23 9.43
C GLU A 185 -12.28 -7.96 9.11
N ARG A 186 -11.22 -7.61 9.85
CA ARG A 186 -9.94 -8.31 9.69
C ARG A 186 -10.11 -9.73 10.20
N SER A 187 -9.50 -10.69 9.52
CA SER A 187 -9.48 -12.09 9.97
C SER A 187 -8.52 -12.34 11.14
N THR A 188 -7.80 -11.32 11.58
CA THR A 188 -6.87 -11.32 12.71
C THR A 188 -7.16 -10.11 13.58
N SER A 189 -7.40 -10.33 14.89
CA SER A 189 -7.59 -9.29 15.90
C SER A 189 -6.40 -9.22 16.85
N VAL A 190 -6.16 -8.05 17.43
CA VAL A 190 -5.18 -7.84 18.50
C VAL A 190 -5.46 -8.73 19.71
N ASP A 191 -6.73 -9.07 19.95
CA ASP A 191 -7.14 -9.95 21.07
C ASP A 191 -6.60 -11.38 20.94
N GLN A 192 -6.12 -11.75 19.76
CA GLN A 192 -5.51 -13.05 19.47
C GLN A 192 -3.98 -13.03 19.63
N ALA A 193 -3.39 -11.87 19.95
CA ALA A 193 -1.96 -11.69 20.01
C ALA A 193 -1.36 -12.29 21.29
N PRO A 194 -0.24 -13.03 21.19
CA PRO A 194 0.52 -13.40 22.38
C PRO A 194 1.11 -12.14 23.05
N PRO A 195 1.28 -12.11 24.38
CA PRO A 195 1.81 -10.96 25.11
C PRO A 195 3.15 -10.42 24.56
N ALA A 196 4.07 -11.33 24.19
CA ALA A 196 5.36 -10.95 23.61
C ALA A 196 5.24 -10.17 22.30
N LEU A 197 4.22 -10.46 21.48
CA LEU A 197 3.95 -9.70 20.26
C LEU A 197 3.43 -8.30 20.57
N LEU A 198 2.58 -8.17 21.60
CA LEU A 198 2.09 -6.88 22.07
C LEU A 198 3.24 -6.01 22.57
N GLU A 199 4.17 -6.59 23.33
CA GLU A 199 5.36 -5.93 23.85
C GLU A 199 6.30 -5.50 22.71
N THR A 200 6.61 -6.41 21.78
CA THR A 200 7.46 -6.14 20.61
C THR A 200 7.01 -4.91 19.81
N TYR A 201 5.69 -4.76 19.61
CA TYR A 201 5.14 -3.67 18.82
C TYR A 201 4.56 -2.52 19.66
N ALA A 202 4.73 -2.51 20.99
CA ALA A 202 4.18 -1.46 21.84
C ALA A 202 4.62 -0.05 21.40
N PRO A 203 5.92 0.23 21.13
CA PRO A 203 6.35 1.55 20.67
C PRO A 203 5.71 1.96 19.34
N MET A 204 5.58 1.01 18.41
CA MET A 204 4.94 1.28 17.12
C MET A 204 3.43 1.50 17.26
N ARG A 205 2.75 0.83 18.20
CA ARG A 205 1.33 1.07 18.47
C ARG A 205 1.10 2.47 19.02
N GLU A 206 1.96 2.94 19.91
CA GLU A 206 1.92 4.33 20.41
C GLU A 206 2.12 5.33 19.26
N LEU A 207 3.11 5.08 18.39
CA LEU A 207 3.32 5.89 17.19
C LEU A 207 2.05 5.91 16.32
N VAL A 208 1.50 4.75 15.97
CA VAL A 208 0.27 4.66 15.15
C VAL A 208 -0.90 5.36 15.83
N ALA A 209 -1.06 5.22 17.13
CA ALA A 209 -2.12 5.88 17.89
C ALA A 209 -2.00 7.42 17.84
N SER A 210 -0.78 7.95 17.84
CA SER A 210 -0.51 9.39 17.76
C SER A 210 -0.76 10.01 16.38
N LEU A 211 -0.81 9.21 15.32
CA LEU A 211 -1.02 9.70 13.95
C LEU A 211 -2.51 9.96 13.67
N PRO A 212 -2.85 11.02 12.93
CA PRO A 212 -4.24 11.25 12.51
C PRO A 212 -4.67 10.18 11.51
N ASP A 213 -5.98 9.89 11.48
CA ASP A 213 -6.55 8.92 10.53
C ASP A 213 -6.36 9.31 9.06
N TRP A 214 -6.24 10.60 8.80
CA TRP A 214 -5.91 11.17 7.50
C TRP A 214 -5.01 12.39 7.65
N GLN A 215 -3.92 12.42 6.89
CA GLN A 215 -3.10 13.62 6.73
C GLN A 215 -2.42 13.61 5.36
N VAL A 216 -2.15 14.81 4.83
CA VAL A 216 -1.31 14.98 3.64
C VAL A 216 -0.07 15.73 4.07
N ARG A 217 1.10 15.13 3.82
CA ARG A 217 2.39 15.78 4.03
C ARG A 217 2.92 16.33 2.70
N PRO A 218 3.53 17.53 2.69
CA PRO A 218 4.03 18.18 1.48
C PRO A 218 5.21 17.46 0.84
#